data_AF-A0A535M2V4-F1
#
_entry.id   AF-A0A535M2V4-F1
#
_cell.length_a   1.000
_cell.length_b   1.000
_cell.length_c   1.000
_cell.angle_alpha   90.00
_cell.angle_beta   90.00
_cell.angle_gamma   90.00
#
_symmetry.space_group_name_H-M   'P 1'
#
loop_
_entity.id
_entity.type
_entity.pdbx_description
1 polymer ?
#
loop_
_entity_poly.entity_id
_entity_poly.type
_entity_poly.pdbx_seq_one_letter_code
_entity_poly.pdbx_strand_id
1 'polypeptide(L)'
;MRVHRYLTHAVVLAIAVAISSYASMDRHVPAYLTSRLGTVNAEAVVAGEGGMAGDVTLGRYSTIIKPVAIPTAAPVSHRPFTYTVQPGDSLASIASKFHVTVSQIRWSNSNLYSDDKVATGDKLVIPPVPGLVVTVKASDTLDALGVKYQVDPQSIYDFNRLSSLQLVAGTVLVIPNGVGGAFPPPPSVYQLLMRSGVHSAYQVTVLNCCLGPYTGPPQNSFPRGWCTYYVATKRLVTWTGDAGYWYQNAAAKGYAVGPTPKPGAIMVTWESWAGHVAYVESVNADGSWVVTEMNWVAFGVIDQRTIKPGQLGRALVGFIY
;
A
#
# COMPACT_ATOMS: atom_id res chain seq x y z
N MET A 1 58.23 22.07 35.94
CA MET A 1 57.11 22.02 34.97
C MET A 1 57.44 21.33 33.62
N ARG A 2 58.41 20.39 33.53
CA ARG A 2 58.67 19.62 32.28
C ARG A 2 58.24 18.14 32.33
N VAL A 3 58.02 17.58 33.52
CA VAL A 3 57.65 16.16 33.70
C VAL A 3 56.24 15.85 33.17
N HIS A 4 55.28 16.78 33.30
CA HIS A 4 53.89 16.59 32.81
C HIS A 4 53.77 16.47 31.29
N ARG A 5 54.72 17.03 30.52
CA ARG A 5 54.68 16.99 29.06
C ARG A 5 55.12 15.63 28.52
N TYR A 6 56.11 14.99 29.14
CA TYR A 6 56.52 13.64 28.75
C TYR A 6 55.47 12.59 29.17
N LEU A 7 54.80 12.80 30.30
CA LEU A 7 53.74 11.91 30.79
C LEU A 7 52.51 11.94 29.88
N THR A 8 52.13 13.12 29.38
CA THR A 8 51.04 13.24 28.40
C THR A 8 51.39 12.62 27.04
N HIS A 9 52.64 12.73 26.59
CA HIS A 9 53.06 12.08 25.34
C HIS A 9 53.15 10.56 25.50
N ALA A 10 53.56 10.05 26.66
CA ALA A 10 53.59 8.61 26.93
C ALA A 10 52.19 7.99 26.95
N VAL A 11 51.19 8.70 27.52
CA VAL A 11 49.79 8.24 27.51
C VAL A 11 49.23 8.22 26.09
N VAL A 12 49.49 9.26 25.28
CA VAL A 12 49.04 9.31 23.88
C VAL A 12 49.69 8.19 23.06
N LEU A 13 50.99 7.93 23.26
CA LEU A 13 51.69 6.84 22.61
C LEU A 13 51.10 5.47 22.99
N ALA A 14 50.79 5.25 24.28
CA ALA A 14 50.19 4.01 24.74
C ALA A 14 48.78 3.78 24.14
N ILE A 15 47.97 4.83 24.03
CA ILE A 15 46.65 4.77 23.38
C ILE A 15 46.79 4.45 21.89
N ALA A 16 47.72 5.11 21.19
CA ALA A 16 47.96 4.87 19.77
C ALA A 16 48.44 3.43 19.49
N VAL A 17 49.32 2.90 20.34
CA VAL A 17 49.77 1.50 20.26
C VAL A 17 48.58 0.55 20.50
N ALA A 18 47.76 0.78 21.53
CA ALA A 18 46.61 -0.08 21.82
C ALA A 18 45.57 -0.10 20.67
N ILE A 19 45.28 1.05 20.05
CA ILE A 19 44.37 1.13 18.90
C ILE A 19 44.96 0.39 17.68
N SER A 20 46.27 0.53 17.46
CA SER A 20 46.97 -0.16 16.36
C SER A 20 47.00 -1.67 16.56
N SER A 21 47.23 -2.14 17.79
CA SER A 21 47.17 -3.56 18.15
C SER A 21 45.76 -4.15 18.03
N TYR A 22 44.72 -3.35 18.32
CA TYR A 22 43.34 -3.77 18.16
C TYR A 22 42.96 -3.92 16.67
N ALA A 23 43.50 -3.08 15.80
CA ALA A 23 43.32 -3.18 14.35
C ALA A 23 44.09 -4.35 13.70
N SER A 24 45.16 -4.84 14.35
CA SER A 24 45.94 -6.00 13.86
C SER A 24 45.45 -7.35 14.39
N MET A 25 44.43 -7.38 15.26
CA MET A 25 43.82 -8.64 15.66
C MET A 25 42.94 -9.16 14.53
N ASP A 26 43.44 -10.24 13.91
CA ASP A 26 42.85 -10.96 12.79
C ASP A 26 41.47 -11.52 13.19
N ARG A 27 40.42 -10.70 13.07
CA ARG A 27 39.04 -11.19 13.13
C ARG A 27 38.87 -12.05 11.89
N HIS A 28 38.81 -13.37 12.09
CA HIS A 28 38.60 -14.36 11.05
C HIS A 28 37.28 -14.08 10.32
N VAL A 29 37.31 -13.20 9.33
CA VAL A 29 36.27 -13.07 8.32
C VAL A 29 36.66 -14.09 7.25
N PRO A 30 35.86 -15.13 7.00
CA PRO A 30 36.17 -16.11 5.97
C PRO A 30 36.12 -15.41 4.60
N ALA A 31 37.28 -15.00 4.09
CA ALA A 31 37.46 -14.47 2.76
C ALA A 31 37.57 -15.64 1.77
N TYR A 32 36.45 -16.07 1.23
CA TYR A 32 36.40 -16.85 -0.01
C TYR A 32 36.67 -15.89 -1.18
N LEU A 33 37.94 -15.59 -1.44
CA LEU A 33 38.48 -15.18 -2.74
C LEU A 33 39.99 -15.01 -2.61
N THR A 34 40.71 -15.99 -3.15
CA THR A 34 42.17 -16.07 -3.17
C THR A 34 42.78 -14.98 -4.05
N SER A 35 43.42 -13.98 -3.45
CA SER A 35 44.47 -13.19 -4.10
C SER A 35 45.75 -13.34 -3.29
N ARG A 36 46.65 -14.23 -3.75
CA ARG A 36 48.01 -14.36 -3.22
C ARG A 36 48.75 -13.04 -3.48
N LEU A 37 48.87 -12.20 -2.46
CA LEU A 37 49.92 -11.18 -2.40
C LEU A 37 51.06 -11.80 -1.60
N GLY A 38 52.21 -12.00 -2.27
CA GLY A 38 53.43 -12.45 -1.64
C GLY A 38 53.92 -11.48 -0.57
N THR A 39 54.82 -11.95 0.28
CA THR A 39 55.46 -11.18 1.35
C THR A 39 56.11 -9.91 0.80
N VAL A 40 55.58 -8.74 1.15
CA VAL A 40 56.23 -7.45 0.89
C VAL A 40 57.26 -7.18 1.98
N ASN A 41 58.53 -7.25 1.59
CA ASN A 41 59.70 -6.86 2.35
C ASN A 41 59.74 -5.33 2.53
N ALA A 42 59.97 -4.88 3.75
CA ALA A 42 60.00 -3.47 4.17
C ALA A 42 61.30 -2.75 3.78
N GLU A 43 61.78 -2.95 2.55
CA GLU A 43 62.79 -2.08 1.94
C GLU A 43 62.06 -1.01 1.14
N ALA A 44 61.84 0.14 1.79
CA ALA A 44 61.35 1.35 1.18
C ALA A 44 62.35 1.85 0.12
N VAL A 45 62.22 1.39 -1.12
CA VAL A 45 62.75 2.14 -2.27
C VAL A 45 61.71 3.18 -2.64
N VAL A 46 61.93 4.37 -2.08
CA VAL A 46 61.37 5.64 -2.53
C VAL A 46 61.83 5.87 -3.98
N ALA A 47 61.10 5.33 -4.95
CA ALA A 47 61.19 5.74 -6.34
C ALA A 47 59.97 6.61 -6.63
N GLY A 48 60.20 7.93 -6.63
CA GLY A 48 59.20 8.98 -6.76
C GLY A 48 58.62 9.16 -8.17
N GLU A 49 58.39 8.07 -8.88
CA GLU A 49 57.73 8.08 -10.18
C GLU A 49 56.45 7.24 -10.06
N GLY A 50 55.31 7.92 -9.98
CA GLY A 50 54.02 7.25 -10.07
C GLY A 50 53.98 6.39 -11.33
N GLY A 51 53.40 5.20 -11.22
CA GLY A 51 53.31 4.23 -12.29
C GLY A 51 51.91 3.64 -12.40
N MET A 52 51.62 3.05 -13.56
CA MET A 52 50.43 2.22 -13.75
C MET A 52 50.71 0.81 -13.23
N ALA A 53 49.87 0.34 -12.30
CA ALA A 53 49.85 -1.04 -11.85
C ALA A 53 48.47 -1.63 -12.20
N GLY A 54 48.39 -2.34 -13.32
CA GLY A 54 47.09 -2.74 -13.90
C GLY A 54 46.27 -1.51 -14.30
N ASP A 55 44.98 -1.50 -13.95
CA ASP A 55 44.06 -0.39 -14.26
C ASP A 55 44.14 0.78 -13.26
N VAL A 56 45.13 0.77 -12.35
CA VAL A 56 45.26 1.77 -11.27
C VAL A 56 46.46 2.66 -11.51
N THR A 57 46.22 3.98 -11.54
CA THR A 57 47.28 5.01 -11.61
C THR A 57 47.65 5.46 -10.20
N LEU A 58 48.91 5.25 -9.80
CA LEU A 58 49.39 5.62 -8.46
C LEU A 58 49.96 7.05 -8.50
N GLY A 59 49.23 8.00 -7.90
CA GLY A 59 49.67 9.39 -7.77
C GLY A 59 50.76 9.59 -6.71
N ARG A 60 51.57 10.66 -6.86
CA ARG A 60 52.71 11.04 -6.00
C ARG A 60 52.36 11.26 -4.52
N TYR A 61 51.08 11.39 -4.21
CA TYR A 61 50.54 11.46 -2.86
C TYR A 61 49.47 10.38 -2.77
N SER A 62 49.76 9.33 -2.01
CA SER A 62 49.02 8.08 -1.91
C SER A 62 47.57 8.27 -1.48
N THR A 63 46.72 8.69 -2.41
CA THR A 63 45.28 8.50 -2.33
C THR A 63 44.93 7.55 -3.46
N ILE A 64 44.65 6.30 -3.11
CA ILE A 64 44.00 5.38 -4.01
C ILE A 64 42.58 5.94 -4.21
N ILE A 65 42.41 6.75 -5.25
CA ILE A 65 41.07 7.13 -5.70
C ILE A 65 40.50 5.88 -6.33
N LYS A 66 39.71 5.12 -5.56
CA LYS A 66 38.88 4.06 -6.14
C LYS A 66 38.01 4.75 -7.19
N PRO A 67 38.08 4.36 -8.48
CA PRO A 67 37.19 4.92 -9.48
C PRO A 67 35.76 4.72 -8.97
N VAL A 68 34.99 5.79 -8.91
CA VAL A 68 33.56 5.67 -8.64
C VAL A 68 33.02 4.77 -9.76
N ALA A 69 32.57 3.58 -9.39
CA ALA A 69 31.98 2.67 -10.35
C ALA A 69 30.79 3.39 -10.99
N ILE A 70 30.90 3.71 -12.28
CA ILE A 70 29.77 4.22 -13.04
C ILE A 70 28.82 3.03 -13.15
N PRO A 71 27.61 3.08 -12.55
CA PRO A 71 26.66 1.98 -12.70
C PRO A 71 26.42 1.77 -14.19
N THR A 72 26.72 0.56 -14.66
CA THR A 72 26.58 0.16 -16.07
C THR A 72 25.12 -0.16 -16.43
N ALA A 73 24.23 -0.20 -15.42
CA ALA A 73 22.81 -0.36 -15.61
C ALA A 73 22.19 0.93 -16.16
N ALA A 74 21.20 0.78 -17.04
CA ALA A 74 20.42 1.91 -17.53
C ALA A 74 19.81 2.69 -16.34
N PRO A 75 19.71 4.03 -16.43
CA PRO A 75 19.08 4.83 -15.38
C PRO A 75 17.67 4.31 -15.10
N VAL A 76 17.38 4.02 -13.83
CA VAL A 76 16.04 3.60 -13.42
C VAL A 76 15.07 4.73 -13.73
N SER A 77 13.98 4.44 -14.43
CA SER A 77 12.95 5.46 -14.67
C SER A 77 12.37 5.91 -13.33
N HIS A 78 12.31 7.21 -13.09
CA HIS A 78 11.67 7.77 -11.89
C HIS A 78 10.16 7.93 -12.06
N ARG A 79 9.66 7.70 -13.29
CA ARG A 79 8.26 7.93 -13.64
C ARG A 79 7.53 6.59 -13.76
N PRO A 80 6.28 6.53 -13.27
CA PRO A 80 5.42 5.39 -13.54
C PRO A 80 5.08 5.37 -15.03
N PHE A 81 4.86 4.18 -15.55
CA PHE A 81 4.48 3.98 -16.94
C PHE A 81 3.20 3.15 -17.04
N THR A 82 2.51 3.28 -18.16
CA THR A 82 1.30 2.54 -18.44
C THR A 82 1.62 1.32 -19.30
N TYR A 83 1.29 0.14 -18.80
CA TYR A 83 1.36 -1.12 -19.54
C TYR A 83 -0.03 -1.48 -20.08
N THR A 84 -0.10 -1.91 -21.33
CA THR A 84 -1.34 -2.45 -21.92
C THR A 84 -1.28 -3.96 -21.87
N VAL A 85 -2.23 -4.58 -21.17
CA VAL A 85 -2.30 -6.05 -20.97
C VAL A 85 -2.42 -6.75 -22.32
N GLN A 86 -1.51 -7.69 -22.59
CA GLN A 86 -1.49 -8.46 -23.83
C GLN A 86 -2.34 -9.74 -23.72
N PRO A 87 -2.69 -10.38 -24.84
CA PRO A 87 -3.34 -11.69 -24.82
C PRO A 87 -2.49 -12.71 -24.03
N GLY A 88 -3.09 -13.33 -23.02
CA GLY A 88 -2.43 -14.33 -22.17
C GLY A 88 -1.66 -13.78 -20.97
N ASP A 89 -1.60 -12.45 -20.80
CA ASP A 89 -1.00 -11.85 -19.60
C ASP A 89 -1.89 -12.08 -18.36
N SER A 90 -1.23 -12.38 -17.24
CA SER A 90 -1.80 -12.35 -15.89
C SER A 90 -1.05 -11.34 -15.02
N LEU A 91 -1.67 -10.85 -13.93
CA LEU A 91 -0.97 -9.97 -12.99
C LEU A 91 0.32 -10.58 -12.45
N ALA A 92 0.37 -11.90 -12.23
CA ALA A 92 1.58 -12.58 -11.81
C ALA A 92 2.69 -12.49 -12.87
N SER A 93 2.38 -12.77 -14.14
CA SER A 93 3.36 -12.66 -15.23
C SER A 93 3.84 -11.22 -15.46
N ILE A 94 2.94 -10.24 -15.34
CA ILE A 94 3.26 -8.82 -15.46
C ILE A 94 4.16 -8.39 -14.29
N ALA A 95 3.82 -8.79 -13.06
CA ALA A 95 4.61 -8.52 -11.87
C ALA A 95 6.04 -9.06 -11.99
N SER A 96 6.20 -10.31 -12.43
CA SER A 96 7.52 -10.90 -12.68
C SER A 96 8.31 -10.17 -13.75
N LYS A 97 7.65 -9.77 -14.85
CA LYS A 97 8.28 -9.03 -15.97
C LYS A 97 8.85 -7.68 -15.54
N PHE A 98 8.21 -7.01 -14.60
CA PHE A 98 8.61 -5.68 -14.12
C PHE A 98 9.30 -5.69 -12.77
N HIS A 99 9.64 -6.87 -12.24
CA HIS A 99 10.31 -7.03 -10.94
C HIS A 99 9.57 -6.36 -9.77
N VAL A 100 8.24 -6.43 -9.80
CA VAL A 100 7.33 -5.94 -8.75
C VAL A 100 6.43 -7.09 -8.27
N THR A 101 5.63 -6.87 -7.23
CA THR A 101 4.64 -7.85 -6.76
C THR A 101 3.25 -7.55 -7.28
N VAL A 102 2.38 -8.57 -7.30
CA VAL A 102 0.95 -8.39 -7.62
C VAL A 102 0.33 -7.32 -6.71
N SER A 103 0.64 -7.34 -5.41
CA SER A 103 0.17 -6.35 -4.45
C SER A 103 0.59 -4.93 -4.82
N GLN A 104 1.82 -4.73 -5.27
CA GLN A 104 2.36 -3.42 -5.68
C GLN A 104 1.67 -2.88 -6.94
N ILE A 105 1.36 -3.76 -7.90
CA ILE A 105 0.54 -3.40 -9.07
C ILE A 105 -0.87 -3.02 -8.61
N ARG A 106 -1.48 -3.83 -7.74
CA ARG A 106 -2.84 -3.58 -7.22
C ARG A 106 -2.94 -2.30 -6.41
N TRP A 107 -1.94 -1.96 -5.60
CA TRP A 107 -1.91 -0.68 -4.88
C TRP A 107 -1.79 0.52 -5.80
N SER A 108 -1.18 0.34 -6.98
CA SER A 108 -1.02 1.38 -8.01
C SER A 108 -2.23 1.52 -8.94
N ASN A 109 -3.15 0.55 -8.92
CA ASN A 109 -4.29 0.45 -9.82
C ASN A 109 -5.58 0.24 -9.02
N SER A 110 -6.36 1.31 -8.85
CA SER A 110 -7.58 1.29 -8.03
C SER A 110 -8.61 0.25 -8.48
N ASN A 111 -8.64 -0.09 -9.77
CA ASN A 111 -9.51 -1.13 -10.34
C ASN A 111 -9.13 -2.55 -9.92
N LEU A 112 -7.90 -2.78 -9.47
CA LEU A 112 -7.37 -4.10 -9.10
C LEU A 112 -7.28 -4.28 -7.57
N TYR A 113 -7.87 -3.38 -6.79
CA TYR A 113 -7.78 -3.44 -5.33
C TYR A 113 -8.52 -4.65 -4.73
N SER A 114 -9.51 -5.20 -5.43
CA SER A 114 -10.40 -6.27 -4.92
C SER A 114 -10.36 -7.60 -5.70
N ASP A 115 -9.76 -7.62 -6.89
CA ASP A 115 -9.61 -8.81 -7.72
C ASP A 115 -8.28 -8.75 -8.49
N ASP A 116 -7.75 -9.91 -8.85
CA ASP A 116 -6.49 -10.06 -9.59
C ASP A 116 -6.74 -10.21 -11.11
N LYS A 117 -8.00 -10.09 -11.54
CA LYS A 117 -8.40 -10.23 -12.94
C LYS A 117 -8.03 -9.01 -13.74
N VAL A 118 -7.42 -9.28 -14.89
CA VAL A 118 -7.06 -8.31 -15.92
C VAL A 118 -7.55 -8.82 -17.27
N ALA A 119 -8.12 -7.94 -18.08
CA ALA A 119 -8.53 -8.23 -19.43
C ALA A 119 -7.48 -7.73 -20.43
N THR A 120 -7.36 -8.41 -21.57
CA THR A 120 -6.53 -7.94 -22.67
C THR A 120 -6.98 -6.54 -23.12
N GLY A 121 -6.05 -5.62 -23.23
CA GLY A 121 -6.31 -4.21 -23.54
C GLY A 121 -6.41 -3.29 -22.32
N ASP A 122 -6.48 -3.84 -21.10
CA ASP A 122 -6.49 -3.02 -19.88
C ASP A 122 -5.19 -2.22 -19.74
N LYS A 123 -5.32 -0.98 -19.27
CA LYS A 123 -4.20 -0.08 -19.01
C LYS A 123 -3.85 -0.10 -17.53
N LEU A 124 -2.69 -0.66 -17.20
CA LEU A 124 -2.19 -0.77 -15.84
C LEU A 124 -1.05 0.22 -15.61
N VAL A 125 -1.12 0.96 -14.51
CA VAL A 125 -0.02 1.77 -14.01
C VAL A 125 0.97 0.86 -13.30
N ILE A 126 2.20 0.80 -13.79
CA ILE A 126 3.24 -0.05 -13.21
C ILE A 126 4.29 0.86 -12.53
N PRO A 127 4.59 0.65 -11.24
CA PRO A 127 5.66 1.37 -10.59
C PRO A 127 7.02 0.94 -11.17
N PRO A 128 7.96 1.86 -11.38
CA PRO A 128 9.26 1.53 -11.98
C PRO A 128 10.23 0.88 -10.98
N VAL A 129 9.90 0.91 -9.70
CA VAL A 129 10.63 0.30 -8.58
C VAL A 129 9.64 -0.37 -7.63
N PRO A 130 10.08 -1.32 -6.80
CA PRO A 130 9.24 -1.87 -5.74
C PRO A 130 8.60 -0.75 -4.90
N GLY A 131 7.29 -0.78 -4.77
CA GLY A 131 6.51 0.29 -4.14
C GLY A 131 5.13 0.41 -4.75
N LEU A 132 4.56 1.61 -4.74
CA LEU A 132 3.26 1.87 -5.38
C LEU A 132 3.18 3.27 -5.95
N VAL A 133 2.20 3.50 -6.83
CA VAL A 133 1.93 4.79 -7.45
C VAL A 133 0.66 5.39 -6.86
N VAL A 134 0.70 6.67 -6.50
CA VAL A 134 -0.46 7.41 -5.97
C VAL A 134 -0.73 8.65 -6.79
N THR A 135 -2.00 9.04 -6.86
CA THR A 135 -2.39 10.37 -7.35
C THR A 135 -2.72 11.24 -6.16
N VAL A 136 -2.02 12.37 -6.02
CA VAL A 136 -2.14 13.33 -4.93
C VAL A 136 -3.55 13.92 -4.90
N LYS A 137 -4.16 13.98 -3.72
CA LYS A 137 -5.41 14.69 -3.44
C LYS A 137 -5.13 16.07 -2.85
N ALA A 138 -6.12 16.96 -2.90
CA ALA A 138 -5.99 18.34 -2.39
C ALA A 138 -5.61 18.44 -0.90
N SER A 139 -5.84 17.38 -0.11
CA SER A 139 -5.51 17.30 1.31
C SER A 139 -4.22 16.52 1.61
N ASP A 140 -3.53 15.98 0.60
CA ASP A 140 -2.37 15.12 0.84
C ASP A 140 -1.11 15.96 1.10
N THR A 141 -0.33 15.54 2.10
CA THR A 141 1.00 16.06 2.39
C THR A 141 2.03 14.93 2.30
N LEU A 142 3.30 15.26 2.08
CA LEU A 142 4.38 14.26 2.06
C LEU A 142 4.44 13.48 3.38
N ASP A 143 4.27 14.15 4.51
CA ASP A 143 4.23 13.51 5.83
C ASP A 143 3.07 12.54 5.97
N ALA A 144 1.85 12.94 5.59
CA ALA A 144 0.68 12.08 5.66
C ALA A 144 0.80 10.86 4.73
N LEU A 145 1.41 11.04 3.55
CA LEU A 145 1.70 9.94 2.63
C LEU A 145 2.77 9.00 3.20
N GLY A 146 3.85 9.54 3.78
CA GLY A 146 4.91 8.75 4.42
C GLY A 146 4.35 7.87 5.53
N VAL A 147 3.53 8.43 6.43
CA VAL A 147 2.87 7.67 7.49
C VAL A 147 1.93 6.60 6.92
N LYS A 148 1.09 6.96 5.94
CA LYS A 148 0.10 6.06 5.35
C LYS A 148 0.73 4.85 4.66
N TYR A 149 1.85 5.05 3.98
CA TYR A 149 2.52 4.03 3.18
C TYR A 149 3.78 3.46 3.85
N GLN A 150 4.01 3.83 5.12
CA GLN A 150 5.10 3.34 5.96
C GLN A 150 6.50 3.60 5.36
N VAL A 151 6.70 4.78 4.79
CA VAL A 151 7.99 5.19 4.21
C VAL A 151 8.41 6.56 4.71
N ASP A 152 9.71 6.84 4.59
CA ASP A 152 10.26 8.15 4.89
C ASP A 152 9.75 9.20 3.86
N PRO A 153 9.13 10.31 4.28
CA PRO A 153 8.67 11.37 3.38
C PRO A 153 9.77 11.93 2.45
N GLN A 154 11.02 11.99 2.94
CA GLN A 154 12.18 12.44 2.16
C GLN A 154 12.46 11.49 0.99
N SER A 155 12.26 10.18 1.17
CA SER A 155 12.42 9.20 0.09
C SER A 155 11.42 9.43 -1.06
N ILE A 156 10.20 9.87 -0.73
CA ILE A 156 9.19 10.25 -1.73
C ILE A 156 9.64 11.52 -2.45
N TYR A 157 10.11 12.53 -1.71
CA TYR A 157 10.57 13.80 -2.26
C TYR A 157 11.74 13.61 -3.25
N ASP A 158 12.79 12.91 -2.81
CA ASP A 158 14.01 12.69 -3.57
C ASP A 158 13.76 11.85 -4.82
N PHE A 159 12.98 10.77 -4.68
CA PHE A 159 12.71 9.86 -5.79
C PHE A 159 11.90 10.55 -6.91
N ASN A 160 10.88 11.34 -6.54
CA ASN A 160 10.04 12.05 -7.49
C ASN A 160 10.64 13.37 -8.00
N ARG A 161 11.82 13.77 -7.47
CA ARG A 161 12.51 15.02 -7.82
C ARG A 161 11.60 16.24 -7.66
N LEU A 162 10.86 16.28 -6.54
CA LEU A 162 9.97 17.39 -6.25
C LEU A 162 10.77 18.67 -6.02
N SER A 163 10.23 19.80 -6.48
CA SER A 163 10.82 21.12 -6.30
C SER A 163 10.24 21.90 -5.11
N SER A 164 9.15 21.37 -4.52
CA SER A 164 8.44 21.97 -3.40
C SER A 164 7.83 20.87 -2.53
N LEU A 165 7.69 21.16 -1.23
CA LEU A 165 6.99 20.31 -0.27
C LEU A 165 5.46 20.40 -0.41
N GLN A 166 4.95 21.45 -1.07
CA GLN A 166 3.52 21.57 -1.38
C GLN A 166 3.17 20.69 -2.57
N LEU A 167 2.32 19.70 -2.32
CA LEU A 167 1.85 18.78 -3.35
C LEU A 167 0.67 19.37 -4.12
N VAL A 168 0.73 19.29 -5.45
CA VAL A 168 -0.36 19.73 -6.33
C VAL A 168 -1.31 18.57 -6.57
N ALA A 169 -2.60 18.77 -6.27
CA ALA A 169 -3.64 17.78 -6.53
C ALA A 169 -3.63 17.29 -7.98
N GLY A 170 -3.78 15.98 -8.19
CA GLY A 170 -3.70 15.33 -9.51
C GLY A 170 -2.29 14.94 -9.93
N THR A 171 -1.25 15.33 -9.18
CA THR A 171 0.13 14.90 -9.45
C THR A 171 0.28 13.41 -9.15
N VAL A 172 0.92 12.67 -10.05
CA VAL A 172 1.22 11.25 -9.87
C VAL A 172 2.59 11.10 -9.23
N LEU A 173 2.66 10.42 -8.10
CA LEU A 173 3.88 10.17 -7.34
C LEU A 173 4.17 8.69 -7.24
N VAL A 174 5.43 8.31 -7.38
CA VAL A 174 5.93 6.99 -7.03
C VAL A 174 6.33 6.99 -5.57
N ILE A 175 5.85 6.02 -4.80
CA ILE A 175 6.22 5.83 -3.41
C ILE A 175 7.18 4.64 -3.35
N PRO A 176 8.51 4.87 -3.38
CA PRO A 176 9.49 3.79 -3.37
C PRO A 176 9.42 3.02 -2.05
N ASN A 177 9.42 1.70 -2.13
CA ASN A 177 9.25 0.77 -1.01
C ASN A 177 7.97 0.97 -0.19
N GLY A 178 7.02 1.76 -0.70
CA GLY A 178 5.72 1.97 -0.10
C GLY A 178 4.96 0.67 0.05
N VAL A 179 4.30 0.50 1.19
CA VAL A 179 3.40 -0.62 1.45
C VAL A 179 1.99 -0.07 1.52
N GLY A 180 1.11 -0.56 0.65
CA GLY A 180 -0.31 -0.27 0.79
C GLY A 180 -0.89 -1.05 1.98
N GLY A 181 -1.97 -0.52 2.56
CA GLY A 181 -2.72 -1.27 3.58
C GLY A 181 -3.14 -2.65 3.06
N ALA A 182 -3.35 -3.59 3.98
CA ALA A 182 -3.85 -4.92 3.64
C ALA A 182 -5.09 -4.78 2.75
N PHE A 183 -5.14 -5.57 1.67
CA PHE A 183 -6.37 -5.65 0.89
C PHE A 183 -7.48 -6.11 1.85
N PRO A 184 -8.64 -5.44 1.84
CA PRO A 184 -9.72 -5.81 2.71
C PRO A 184 -10.00 -7.30 2.47
N PRO A 185 -9.97 -8.13 3.53
CA PRO A 185 -10.29 -9.53 3.37
C PRO A 185 -11.67 -9.61 2.68
N PRO A 186 -11.85 -10.50 1.68
CA PRO A 186 -13.18 -10.74 1.16
C PRO A 186 -14.09 -11.06 2.36
N PRO A 187 -15.36 -10.60 2.39
CA PRO A 187 -16.24 -10.79 3.53
C PRO A 187 -16.20 -12.23 4.03
N SER A 188 -16.31 -12.45 5.34
CA SER A 188 -16.17 -13.78 5.96
C SER A 188 -17.05 -14.85 5.29
N VAL A 189 -18.23 -14.46 4.80
CA VAL A 189 -19.12 -15.33 4.01
C VAL A 189 -18.46 -15.76 2.69
N TYR A 190 -17.79 -14.86 1.98
CA TYR A 190 -17.07 -15.15 0.74
C TYR A 190 -15.83 -16.03 0.98
N GLN A 191 -15.12 -15.83 2.10
CA GLN A 191 -14.02 -16.72 2.50
C GLN A 191 -14.50 -18.13 2.86
N LEU A 192 -15.66 -18.23 3.50
CA LEU A 192 -16.28 -19.52 3.83
C LEU A 192 -16.76 -20.24 2.55
N LEU A 193 -17.38 -19.50 1.62
CA LEU A 193 -17.91 -20.03 0.35
C LEU A 193 -16.82 -20.46 -0.64
N MET A 194 -15.72 -19.69 -0.75
CA MET A 194 -14.57 -20.03 -1.61
C MET A 194 -13.82 -21.27 -1.12
N ARG A 195 -13.80 -21.54 0.20
CA ARG A 195 -13.26 -22.78 0.76
C ARG A 195 -14.15 -24.00 0.49
N SER A 196 -15.43 -23.78 0.22
CA SER A 196 -16.42 -24.83 -0.02
C SER A 196 -16.72 -25.07 -1.51
N GLY A 197 -16.12 -24.31 -2.43
CA GLY A 197 -16.41 -24.42 -3.86
C GLY A 197 -17.84 -24.00 -4.25
N VAL A 198 -18.52 -23.25 -3.39
CA VAL A 198 -19.92 -22.83 -3.59
C VAL A 198 -19.93 -21.41 -4.16
N HIS A 199 -20.36 -21.25 -5.40
CA HIS A 199 -20.63 -19.93 -5.97
C HIS A 199 -21.75 -19.23 -5.16
N SER A 200 -21.58 -17.93 -4.89
CA SER A 200 -22.53 -17.09 -4.15
C SER A 200 -23.98 -17.36 -4.56
N ALA A 201 -24.87 -17.61 -3.60
CA ALA A 201 -26.31 -17.77 -3.82
C ALA A 201 -27.01 -16.47 -4.25
N TYR A 202 -26.29 -15.34 -4.28
CA TYR A 202 -26.79 -14.03 -4.65
C TYR A 202 -26.24 -13.62 -6.03
N GLN A 203 -27.13 -13.21 -6.92
CA GLN A 203 -26.75 -12.49 -8.14
C GLN A 203 -26.38 -11.06 -7.74
N VAL A 204 -25.11 -10.71 -7.85
CA VAL A 204 -24.59 -9.39 -7.45
C VAL A 204 -24.10 -8.66 -8.69
N THR A 205 -24.52 -7.40 -8.85
CA THR A 205 -24.09 -6.50 -9.93
C THR A 205 -23.35 -5.33 -9.32
N VAL A 206 -22.12 -5.08 -9.75
CA VAL A 206 -21.36 -3.89 -9.34
C VAL A 206 -21.92 -2.68 -10.09
N LEU A 207 -22.51 -1.72 -9.36
CA LEU A 207 -23.13 -0.54 -9.96
C LEU A 207 -22.12 0.60 -10.16
N ASN A 208 -21.22 0.78 -9.20
CA ASN A 208 -20.17 1.79 -9.31
C ASN A 208 -18.95 1.40 -8.49
N CYS A 209 -17.76 1.60 -9.06
CA CYS A 209 -16.50 1.47 -8.35
C CYS A 209 -15.97 2.87 -8.03
N CYS A 210 -15.72 3.08 -6.74
CA CYS A 210 -15.30 4.37 -6.18
C CYS A 210 -16.43 5.43 -6.13
N LEU A 211 -16.35 6.27 -5.09
CA LEU A 211 -17.26 7.38 -4.85
C LEU A 211 -17.13 8.42 -5.99
N GLY A 212 -17.92 8.29 -7.06
CA GLY A 212 -18.39 9.42 -7.89
C GLY A 212 -19.22 10.41 -7.06
N PRO A 213 -19.68 11.56 -7.59
CA PRO A 213 -19.81 12.85 -6.90
C PRO A 213 -20.96 12.90 -5.88
N TYR A 214 -20.94 12.05 -4.86
CA TYR A 214 -21.68 12.25 -3.63
C TYR A 214 -20.94 13.30 -2.82
N THR A 215 -20.94 14.53 -3.37
CA THR A 215 -20.55 15.78 -2.74
C THR A 215 -21.78 16.32 -2.03
N GLY A 216 -22.13 15.68 -0.94
CA GLY A 216 -23.04 16.23 0.06
C GLY A 216 -22.59 15.65 1.38
N PRO A 217 -22.27 16.48 2.39
CA PRO A 217 -22.04 15.93 3.72
C PRO A 217 -23.33 15.20 4.11
N PRO A 218 -23.34 13.91 4.47
CA PRO A 218 -24.42 13.47 5.32
C PRO A 218 -24.35 14.42 6.52
N GLN A 219 -25.48 14.95 6.97
CA GLN A 219 -25.57 15.70 8.22
C GLN A 219 -25.13 14.85 9.45
N ASN A 220 -24.60 13.64 9.22
CA ASN A 220 -24.55 12.51 10.13
C ASN A 220 -23.18 11.81 10.05
N SER A 221 -22.63 11.56 11.23
CA SER A 221 -21.26 11.22 11.61
C SER A 221 -20.71 9.86 11.12
N PHE A 222 -21.08 9.37 9.94
CA PHE A 222 -20.67 8.04 9.46
C PHE A 222 -19.39 8.09 8.62
N PRO A 223 -18.39 7.24 8.91
CA PRO A 223 -17.14 7.21 8.15
C PRO A 223 -17.38 6.87 6.67
N ARG A 224 -16.75 7.63 5.78
CA ARG A 224 -16.84 7.43 4.32
C ARG A 224 -16.38 6.03 3.93
N GLY A 225 -17.08 5.44 2.96
CA GLY A 225 -16.70 4.14 2.42
C GLY A 225 -17.28 2.97 3.19
N TRP A 226 -18.20 3.19 4.13
CA TRP A 226 -18.93 2.14 4.86
C TRP A 226 -20.39 2.03 4.38
N CYS A 227 -21.01 0.87 4.61
CA CYS A 227 -22.43 0.63 4.30
C CYS A 227 -23.35 1.71 4.90
N THR A 228 -23.07 2.09 6.14
CA THR A 228 -23.77 3.16 6.87
C THR A 228 -23.67 4.51 6.18
N TYR A 229 -22.48 4.88 5.70
CA TYR A 229 -22.28 6.13 4.95
C TYR A 229 -23.09 6.13 3.66
N TYR A 230 -23.04 5.06 2.88
CA TYR A 230 -23.76 4.98 1.61
C TYR A 230 -25.29 5.05 1.80
N VAL A 231 -25.83 4.30 2.77
CA VAL A 231 -27.27 4.38 3.05
C VAL A 231 -27.65 5.79 3.53
N ALA A 232 -26.79 6.45 4.32
CA ALA A 232 -27.01 7.82 4.77
C ALA A 232 -26.96 8.88 3.66
N THR A 233 -26.40 8.58 2.48
CA THR A 233 -26.51 9.46 1.29
C THR A 233 -27.83 9.26 0.54
N LYS A 234 -28.46 8.09 0.68
CA LYS A 234 -29.73 7.72 0.02
C LYS A 234 -30.95 8.10 0.87
N ARG A 235 -30.79 8.14 2.19
CA ARG A 235 -31.86 8.45 3.14
C ARG A 235 -31.34 9.16 4.38
N LEU A 236 -32.12 10.10 4.92
CA LEU A 236 -31.78 10.78 6.16
C LEU A 236 -31.76 9.79 7.34
N VAL A 237 -30.64 9.77 8.07
CA VAL A 237 -30.41 8.91 9.23
C VAL A 237 -30.09 9.76 10.44
N THR A 238 -31.01 9.91 11.39
CA THR A 238 -30.85 10.82 12.55
C THR A 238 -30.28 10.13 13.80
N TRP A 239 -29.72 8.93 13.64
CA TRP A 239 -29.06 8.15 14.70
C TRP A 239 -27.60 7.86 14.33
N THR A 240 -26.86 7.28 15.27
CA THR A 240 -25.45 6.90 15.12
C THR A 240 -25.25 5.42 15.49
N GLY A 241 -24.01 4.94 15.35
CA GLY A 241 -23.61 3.58 15.73
C GLY A 241 -23.52 2.60 14.56
N ASP A 242 -23.11 1.38 14.86
CA ASP A 242 -22.87 0.33 13.86
C ASP A 242 -24.17 -0.16 13.21
N ALA A 243 -24.03 -0.64 11.98
CA ALA A 243 -25.13 -1.04 11.11
C ALA A 243 -26.12 -2.01 11.78
N GLY A 244 -25.63 -3.02 12.51
CA GLY A 244 -26.48 -4.02 13.18
C GLY A 244 -27.41 -3.44 14.25
N TYR A 245 -27.08 -2.26 14.80
CA TYR A 245 -27.89 -1.59 15.83
C TYR A 245 -28.85 -0.54 15.25
N TRP A 246 -28.85 -0.30 13.94
CA TRP A 246 -29.70 0.73 13.34
C TRP A 246 -31.19 0.44 13.53
N TYR A 247 -31.60 -0.83 13.51
CA TYR A 247 -33.00 -1.22 13.71
C TYR A 247 -33.54 -0.73 15.05
N GLN A 248 -32.84 -1.02 16.14
CA GLN A 248 -33.22 -0.58 17.49
C GLN A 248 -33.03 0.93 17.68
N ASN A 249 -31.99 1.53 17.12
CA ASN A 249 -31.71 2.96 17.27
C ASN A 249 -32.74 3.82 16.54
N ALA A 250 -33.22 3.38 15.37
CA ALA A 250 -34.29 4.02 14.64
C ALA A 250 -35.62 3.90 15.41
N ALA A 251 -35.96 2.70 15.89
CA ALA A 251 -37.16 2.47 16.70
C ALA A 251 -37.18 3.34 17.97
N ALA A 252 -36.05 3.46 18.68
CA ALA A 252 -35.92 4.30 19.87
C ALA A 252 -36.12 5.80 19.58
N LYS A 253 -35.91 6.22 18.33
CA LYS A 253 -36.18 7.59 17.85
C LYS A 253 -37.59 7.77 17.25
N GLY A 254 -38.44 6.75 17.33
CA GLY A 254 -39.83 6.80 16.85
C GLY A 254 -39.99 6.52 15.35
N TYR A 255 -38.95 6.04 14.66
CA TYR A 255 -39.10 5.60 13.27
C TYR A 255 -39.84 4.28 13.20
N ALA A 256 -40.68 4.11 12.17
CA ALA A 256 -41.37 2.86 11.94
C ALA A 256 -40.36 1.79 11.49
N VAL A 257 -40.43 0.63 12.13
CA VAL A 257 -39.60 -0.54 11.79
C VAL A 257 -40.49 -1.76 11.62
N GLY A 258 -40.07 -2.72 10.80
CA GLY A 258 -40.84 -3.95 10.60
C GLY A 258 -40.16 -4.97 9.69
N PRO A 259 -40.82 -6.13 9.47
CA PRO A 259 -40.21 -7.26 8.77
C PRO A 259 -40.38 -7.20 7.24
N THR A 260 -41.18 -6.28 6.71
CA THR A 260 -41.56 -6.27 5.30
C THR A 260 -40.64 -5.36 4.48
N PRO A 261 -40.06 -5.83 3.36
CA PRO A 261 -39.30 -4.95 2.47
C PRO A 261 -40.24 -3.94 1.82
N LYS A 262 -39.80 -2.68 1.72
CA LYS A 262 -40.50 -1.61 0.97
C LYS A 262 -39.48 -0.77 0.22
N PRO A 263 -39.79 -0.27 -1.00
CA PRO A 263 -38.94 0.71 -1.66
C PRO A 263 -38.67 1.91 -0.74
N GLY A 264 -37.41 2.33 -0.64
CA GLY A 264 -37.00 3.40 0.28
C GLY A 264 -36.70 2.99 1.72
N ALA A 265 -36.96 1.73 2.08
CA ALA A 265 -36.61 1.21 3.40
C ALA A 265 -35.10 0.97 3.53
N ILE A 266 -34.60 1.01 4.77
CA ILE A 266 -33.24 0.57 5.10
C ILE A 266 -33.34 -0.86 5.62
N MET A 267 -32.71 -1.81 4.93
CA MET A 267 -32.56 -3.19 5.39
C MET A 267 -31.41 -3.28 6.39
N VAL A 268 -31.64 -3.94 7.52
CA VAL A 268 -30.64 -4.16 8.57
C VAL A 268 -30.39 -5.66 8.73
N THR A 269 -29.12 -6.06 8.73
CA THR A 269 -28.73 -7.46 8.86
C THR A 269 -27.54 -7.67 9.81
N TRP A 270 -27.41 -8.89 10.34
CA TRP A 270 -26.25 -9.40 11.07
C TRP A 270 -25.41 -10.32 10.18
N GLU A 271 -25.02 -9.81 9.00
CA GLU A 271 -24.14 -10.53 8.06
C GLU A 271 -22.64 -10.32 8.37
N SER A 272 -22.32 -9.38 9.26
CA SER A 272 -20.96 -9.05 9.69
C SER A 272 -20.89 -8.84 11.22
N TRP A 273 -19.68 -8.77 11.76
CA TRP A 273 -19.44 -8.52 13.20
C TRP A 273 -19.95 -7.15 13.67
N ALA A 274 -20.09 -6.17 12.77
CA ALA A 274 -20.67 -4.85 13.04
C ALA A 274 -22.12 -4.73 12.51
N GLY A 275 -22.67 -5.83 11.99
CA GLY A 275 -23.88 -5.85 11.18
C GLY A 275 -23.68 -5.19 9.81
N HIS A 276 -24.75 -5.07 9.05
CA HIS A 276 -24.73 -4.52 7.70
C HIS A 276 -26.06 -3.84 7.37
N VAL A 277 -26.00 -2.81 6.52
CA VAL A 277 -27.19 -2.06 6.07
C VAL A 277 -27.17 -1.85 4.57
N ALA A 278 -28.36 -1.92 3.98
CA ALA A 278 -28.57 -1.70 2.56
C ALA A 278 -29.83 -0.85 2.33
N TYR A 279 -29.86 -0.11 1.22
CA TYR A 279 -31.05 0.63 0.80
C TYR A 279 -31.89 -0.21 -0.15
N VAL A 280 -33.19 -0.34 0.13
CA VAL A 280 -34.13 -1.09 -0.71
C VAL A 280 -34.56 -0.21 -1.89
N GLU A 281 -34.11 -0.55 -3.09
CA GLU A 281 -34.47 0.17 -4.33
C GLU A 281 -35.86 -0.22 -4.81
N SER A 282 -36.16 -1.52 -4.82
CA SER A 282 -37.44 -2.02 -5.31
C SER A 282 -37.84 -3.34 -4.65
N VAL A 283 -39.13 -3.65 -4.72
CA VAL A 283 -39.71 -4.93 -4.30
C VAL A 283 -40.45 -5.49 -5.50
N ASN A 284 -40.06 -6.68 -5.92
CA ASN A 284 -40.63 -7.39 -7.06
C ASN A 284 -41.97 -8.04 -6.68
N ALA A 285 -42.77 -8.38 -7.70
CA ALA A 285 -44.08 -9.00 -7.51
C ALA A 285 -44.02 -10.38 -6.82
N ASP A 286 -42.89 -11.09 -6.94
CA ASP A 286 -42.63 -12.37 -6.27
C ASP A 286 -42.20 -12.22 -4.79
N GLY A 287 -42.16 -10.99 -4.28
CA GLY A 287 -41.73 -10.68 -2.92
C GLY A 287 -40.22 -10.63 -2.72
N SER A 288 -39.41 -10.89 -3.75
CA SER A 288 -37.98 -10.58 -3.72
C SER A 288 -37.75 -9.07 -3.74
N TRP A 289 -36.62 -8.61 -3.22
CA TRP A 289 -36.31 -7.19 -3.21
C TRP A 289 -34.89 -6.93 -3.67
N VAL A 290 -34.72 -5.79 -4.33
CA VAL A 290 -33.43 -5.31 -4.84
C VAL A 290 -32.89 -4.31 -3.84
N VAL A 291 -31.66 -4.55 -3.39
CA VAL A 291 -30.95 -3.62 -2.53
C VAL A 291 -29.72 -3.07 -3.21
N THR A 292 -29.40 -1.82 -2.92
CA THR A 292 -28.09 -1.22 -3.19
C THR A 292 -27.38 -0.98 -1.88
N GLU A 293 -26.10 -1.34 -1.83
CA GLU A 293 -25.30 -1.25 -0.63
C GLU A 293 -23.84 -0.96 -0.96
N MET A 294 -23.05 -0.71 0.08
CA MET A 294 -21.63 -0.49 -0.02
C MET A 294 -20.89 -1.48 0.86
N ASN A 295 -19.75 -1.97 0.39
CA ASN A 295 -18.89 -2.95 1.09
C ASN A 295 -19.39 -4.38 1.13
N TRP A 296 -20.40 -4.74 0.33
CA TRP A 296 -20.81 -6.13 0.22
C TRP A 296 -19.87 -6.91 -0.71
N VAL A 297 -19.53 -6.37 -1.88
CA VAL A 297 -18.52 -6.98 -2.78
C VAL A 297 -17.10 -6.63 -2.35
N ALA A 298 -16.83 -5.36 -2.07
CA ALA A 298 -15.52 -4.87 -1.65
C ALA A 298 -15.62 -3.48 -1.00
N PHE A 299 -14.62 -3.11 -0.20
CA PHE A 299 -14.60 -1.80 0.46
C PHE A 299 -14.70 -0.63 -0.54
N GLY A 300 -15.60 0.31 -0.28
CA GLY A 300 -15.87 1.49 -1.11
C GLY A 300 -16.58 1.21 -2.43
N VAL A 301 -17.00 -0.03 -2.70
CA VAL A 301 -17.76 -0.41 -3.90
C VAL A 301 -19.24 -0.34 -3.59
N ILE A 302 -20.00 0.27 -4.50
CA ILE A 302 -21.46 0.23 -4.48
C ILE A 302 -21.89 -0.94 -5.36
N ASP A 303 -22.61 -1.86 -4.77
CA ASP A 303 -23.14 -3.02 -5.44
C ASP A 303 -24.65 -3.16 -5.22
N GLN A 304 -25.25 -3.98 -6.07
CA GLN A 304 -26.67 -4.30 -6.04
C GLN A 304 -26.84 -5.81 -6.00
N ARG A 305 -27.72 -6.28 -5.13
CA ARG A 305 -28.14 -7.69 -5.12
C ARG A 305 -29.64 -7.81 -5.00
N THR A 306 -30.16 -8.90 -5.57
CA THR A 306 -31.56 -9.31 -5.38
C THR A 306 -31.62 -10.39 -4.30
N ILE A 307 -32.52 -10.20 -3.34
CA ILE A 307 -32.70 -11.08 -2.19
C ILE A 307 -34.11 -11.65 -2.22
N LYS A 308 -34.22 -12.97 -2.11
CA LYS A 308 -35.51 -13.68 -2.05
C LYS A 308 -36.03 -13.79 -0.61
N PRO A 309 -37.35 -13.91 -0.42
CA PRO A 309 -37.92 -14.23 0.89
C PRO A 309 -37.26 -15.44 1.53
N GLY A 310 -36.84 -15.31 2.80
CA GLY A 310 -36.18 -16.37 3.56
C GLY A 310 -34.68 -16.58 3.26
N GLN A 311 -34.12 -15.98 2.20
CA GLN A 311 -32.74 -16.21 1.79
C GLN A 311 -31.70 -15.76 2.82
N LEU A 312 -31.99 -14.68 3.56
CA LEU A 312 -31.14 -14.19 4.66
C LEU A 312 -31.33 -14.94 5.99
N GLY A 313 -32.38 -15.74 6.11
CA GLY A 313 -32.70 -16.49 7.34
C GLY A 313 -32.63 -15.62 8.61
N ARG A 314 -31.86 -16.08 9.59
CA ARG A 314 -31.67 -15.40 10.89
C ARG A 314 -30.79 -14.14 10.82
N ALA A 315 -30.11 -13.90 9.70
CA ALA A 315 -29.28 -12.71 9.55
C ALA A 315 -30.12 -11.45 9.30
N LEU A 316 -31.35 -11.57 8.79
CA LEU A 316 -32.24 -10.43 8.60
C LEU A 316 -32.81 -9.97 9.96
N VAL A 317 -32.50 -8.73 10.33
CA VAL A 317 -33.08 -8.09 11.52
C VAL A 317 -34.45 -7.49 11.16
N GLY A 318 -34.51 -6.77 10.04
CA GLY A 318 -35.72 -6.15 9.53
C GLY A 318 -35.44 -4.89 8.72
N PHE A 319 -36.46 -4.07 8.56
CA PHE A 319 -36.46 -2.88 7.73
C PHE A 319 -36.89 -1.65 8.52
N ILE A 320 -36.28 -0.51 8.21
CA ILE A 320 -36.63 0.81 8.76
C ILE A 320 -37.35 1.59 7.67
N TYR A 321 -38.53 2.15 7.96
CA TYR A 321 -39.42 2.83 6.99
C TYR A 321 -39.39 4.33 7.10
#